data_AF-A0A6C0IE00-F1
#
_entry.id   AF-A0A6C0IE00-F1
#
_cell.length_a   1.000
_cell.length_b   1.000
_cell.length_c   1.000
_cell.angle_alpha   90.00
_cell.angle_beta   90.00
_cell.angle_gamma   90.00
#
_symmetry.space_group_name_H-M   'P 1'
#
loop_
_entity.id
_entity.type
_entity.pdbx_description
1 polymer ?
#
loop_
_entity_poly.entity_id
_entity_poly.type
_entity_poly.pdbx_seq_one_letter_code
_entity_poly.pdbx_strand_id
1 'polypeptide(L)'
;MEINRLTHTKDDTCGIEQYFTQSVGPGNYTTTNLVPDARSVNPLASQSLMLFPREGFGFNNNFIDSDSVLRNQPEFKNNKCNIRQQARPFLSVPYMGGGRGNAEVETFLLHAEQVRQGKECGTVSEQQFDGIFTPMIPLVKDNIQNPKNLIPEVASPGWIRGGLPSRSYIRDVNC
;
A
#
# COMPACT_ATOMS: atom_id res chain seq x y z
N MET A 1 -79.66 -13.48 -15.32
CA MET A 1 -80.34 -13.22 -14.05
C MET A 1 -81.81 -13.00 -14.38
N GLU A 2 -82.71 -13.91 -14.00
CA GLU A 2 -84.16 -13.77 -14.23
C GLU A 2 -84.74 -12.79 -13.21
N ILE A 3 -84.90 -11.53 -13.60
CA ILE A 3 -85.40 -10.43 -12.73
C ILE A 3 -86.78 -10.75 -12.13
N ASN A 4 -87.58 -11.57 -12.80
CA ASN A 4 -88.96 -11.88 -12.41
C ASN A 4 -89.11 -12.96 -11.33
N ARG A 5 -88.01 -13.53 -10.82
CA ARG A 5 -88.03 -14.55 -9.74
C ARG A 5 -87.52 -14.05 -8.39
N LEU A 6 -87.12 -12.78 -8.32
CA LEU A 6 -86.52 -12.17 -7.14
C LEU A 6 -87.56 -11.18 -6.57
N THR A 7 -88.21 -11.56 -5.47
CA THR A 7 -89.26 -10.74 -4.85
C THR A 7 -88.75 -10.01 -3.60
N HIS A 8 -87.61 -10.45 -3.06
CA HIS A 8 -86.97 -9.84 -1.91
C HIS A 8 -85.54 -9.40 -2.21
N THR A 9 -85.08 -8.38 -1.48
CA THR A 9 -83.69 -7.88 -1.54
C THR A 9 -82.64 -8.91 -1.10
N LYS A 10 -83.06 -10.00 -0.45
CA LYS A 10 -82.20 -11.13 -0.07
C LYS A 10 -82.10 -12.21 -1.15
N ASP A 11 -82.86 -12.09 -2.23
CA ASP A 11 -82.77 -13.01 -3.36
C ASP A 11 -81.69 -12.55 -4.37
N ASP A 12 -81.32 -11.26 -4.32
CA ASP A 12 -80.22 -10.69 -5.11
C ASP A 12 -78.88 -11.33 -4.72
N THR A 13 -78.01 -11.58 -5.70
CA THR A 13 -76.69 -12.20 -5.47
C THR A 13 -75.87 -11.43 -4.44
N CYS A 14 -75.86 -10.11 -4.51
CA CYS A 14 -75.20 -9.23 -3.54
C CYS A 14 -75.77 -9.37 -2.12
N GLY A 15 -77.10 -9.55 -1.99
CA GLY A 15 -77.76 -9.74 -0.70
C GLY A 15 -77.44 -11.10 -0.07
N ILE A 16 -77.42 -12.17 -0.87
CA ILE A 16 -77.02 -13.51 -0.44
C ILE A 16 -75.55 -13.52 -0.02
N GLU A 17 -74.66 -12.95 -0.83
CA GLU A 17 -73.23 -12.86 -0.55
C GLU A 17 -72.95 -12.08 0.73
N GLN A 18 -73.62 -10.94 0.94
CA GLN A 18 -73.46 -10.15 2.16
C GLN A 18 -73.96 -10.91 3.40
N TYR A 19 -75.13 -11.57 3.31
CA TYR A 19 -75.67 -12.38 4.40
C TYR A 19 -74.73 -13.55 4.75
N PHE A 20 -74.21 -14.24 3.74
CA PHE A 20 -73.26 -15.33 3.92
C PHE A 20 -71.95 -14.83 4.55
N THR A 21 -71.43 -13.71 4.07
CA THR A 21 -70.19 -13.09 4.61
C THR A 21 -70.37 -12.68 6.08
N GLN A 22 -71.52 -12.09 6.44
CA GLN A 22 -71.83 -11.71 7.82
C GLN A 22 -72.04 -12.93 8.73
N SER A 23 -72.65 -13.99 8.21
CA SER A 23 -72.89 -15.22 8.96
C SER A 23 -71.61 -16.03 9.20
N VAL A 24 -70.72 -16.12 8.20
CA VAL A 24 -69.49 -16.91 8.26
C VAL A 24 -68.33 -16.11 8.88
N GLY A 25 -68.34 -14.78 8.75
CA GLY A 25 -67.26 -13.89 9.21
C GLY A 25 -66.79 -14.15 10.64
N PRO A 26 -67.68 -14.22 11.66
CA PRO A 26 -67.29 -14.47 13.04
C PRO A 26 -66.60 -15.83 13.24
N GLY A 27 -67.07 -16.88 12.57
CA GLY A 27 -66.47 -18.22 12.63
C GLY A 27 -65.15 -18.30 11.88
N ASN A 28 -65.01 -17.56 10.79
CA ASN A 28 -63.76 -17.48 10.05
C ASN A 28 -62.70 -16.77 10.91
N TYR A 29 -63.03 -15.64 11.55
CA TYR A 29 -62.10 -14.90 12.40
C TYR A 29 -61.50 -15.75 13.53
N THR A 30 -62.28 -16.66 14.12
CA THR A 30 -61.81 -17.53 15.21
C THR A 30 -60.96 -18.71 14.73
N THR A 31 -61.09 -19.11 13.47
CA THR A 31 -60.41 -20.31 12.91
C THR A 31 -59.26 -19.96 11.97
N THR A 32 -59.24 -18.75 11.41
CA THR A 32 -58.16 -18.28 10.55
C THR A 32 -56.96 -17.84 11.36
N ASN A 33 -55.77 -18.20 10.88
CA ASN A 33 -54.55 -17.54 11.33
C ASN A 33 -54.58 -16.07 10.86
N LEU A 34 -54.63 -15.13 11.81
CA LEU A 34 -54.66 -13.69 11.54
C LEU A 34 -53.28 -13.13 11.14
N VAL A 35 -52.25 -13.97 11.07
CA VAL A 35 -50.93 -13.58 10.58
C VAL A 35 -50.91 -13.71 9.05
N PRO A 36 -50.90 -12.60 8.30
CA PRO A 36 -50.80 -12.64 6.84
C PRO A 36 -49.42 -13.14 6.38
N ASP A 37 -49.36 -13.67 5.14
CA ASP A 37 -48.10 -14.10 4.54
C ASP A 37 -47.12 -12.91 4.42
N ALA A 38 -45.91 -13.08 4.98
CA ALA A 38 -44.86 -12.08 4.93
C ALA A 38 -44.48 -11.68 3.48
N ARG A 39 -44.67 -12.57 2.51
CA ARG A 39 -44.41 -12.26 1.08
C ARG A 39 -45.30 -11.17 0.51
N SER A 40 -46.52 -11.03 1.02
CA SER A 40 -47.44 -9.97 0.57
C SER A 40 -47.24 -8.68 1.39
N VAL A 41 -47.02 -8.80 2.71
CA VAL A 41 -46.93 -7.64 3.61
C VAL A 41 -45.58 -6.92 3.52
N ASN A 42 -44.47 -7.64 3.37
CA ASN A 42 -43.14 -7.03 3.36
C ASN A 42 -42.94 -6.03 2.19
N PRO A 43 -43.37 -6.34 0.94
CA PRO A 43 -43.33 -5.37 -0.15
C PRO A 43 -44.26 -4.17 0.05
N LEU A 44 -45.43 -4.37 0.66
CA LEU A 44 -46.35 -3.27 0.99
C LEU A 44 -45.74 -2.32 2.02
N ALA A 45 -45.10 -2.86 3.06
CA ALA A 45 -44.43 -2.08 4.10
C ALA A 45 -43.19 -1.35 3.56
N SER A 46 -42.41 -1.97 2.66
CA SER A 46 -41.22 -1.34 2.08
C SER A 46 -41.55 -0.22 1.08
N GLN A 47 -42.73 -0.25 0.46
CA GLN A 47 -43.22 0.82 -0.42
C GLN A 47 -43.65 2.07 0.36
N SER A 48 -43.94 1.96 1.65
CA SER A 48 -44.30 3.12 2.48
C SER A 48 -43.07 3.82 3.05
N LEU A 49 -42.76 5.03 2.55
CA LEU A 49 -41.58 5.82 2.96
C LEU A 49 -41.54 6.18 4.46
N MET A 50 -42.71 6.28 5.08
CA MET A 50 -42.87 6.66 6.49
C MET A 50 -42.82 5.49 7.46
N LEU A 51 -42.76 4.25 6.96
CA LEU A 51 -42.76 3.05 7.76
C LEU A 51 -41.40 2.37 7.61
N PHE A 52 -40.67 2.25 8.72
CA PHE A 52 -39.49 1.39 8.76
C PHE A 52 -39.98 -0.03 9.02
N PRO A 53 -39.96 -0.94 8.03
CA PRO A 53 -40.36 -2.32 8.28
C PRO A 53 -39.43 -2.90 9.33
N ARG A 54 -39.98 -3.15 10.52
CA ARG A 54 -39.30 -3.95 11.54
C ARG A 54 -39.63 -5.39 11.22
N GLU A 55 -38.59 -6.18 10.97
CA GLU A 55 -38.72 -7.63 11.08
C GLU A 55 -39.25 -7.92 12.49
N GLY A 56 -40.31 -8.72 12.60
CA GLY A 56 -40.91 -9.07 13.88
C GLY A 56 -39.96 -9.90 14.75
N PHE A 57 -40.52 -10.80 15.55
CA PHE A 57 -39.71 -11.78 16.27
C PHE A 57 -39.19 -12.84 15.28
N GLY A 58 -38.10 -12.50 14.59
CA GLY A 58 -37.40 -13.39 13.66
C GLY A 58 -37.60 -13.08 12.18
N PHE A 59 -37.04 -13.95 11.33
CA PHE A 59 -37.06 -13.81 9.86
C PHE A 59 -38.46 -14.00 9.25
N ASN A 60 -39.31 -14.82 9.87
CA ASN A 60 -40.70 -15.05 9.47
C ASN A 60 -41.52 -15.56 10.67
N ASN A 61 -42.71 -14.99 10.90
CA ASN A 61 -43.61 -15.38 11.98
C ASN A 61 -43.99 -16.87 11.95
N ASN A 62 -44.10 -17.49 10.78
CA ASN A 62 -44.43 -18.92 10.67
C ASN A 62 -43.30 -19.83 11.19
N PHE A 63 -42.08 -19.31 11.28
CA PHE A 63 -40.90 -20.05 11.72
C PHE A 63 -40.33 -19.50 13.03
N ILE A 64 -41.15 -18.76 13.79
CA ILE A 64 -40.74 -18.09 15.03
C ILE A 64 -40.13 -19.06 16.04
N ASP A 65 -40.68 -20.27 16.16
CA ASP A 65 -40.17 -21.29 17.07
C ASP A 65 -38.78 -21.77 16.66
N SER A 66 -38.55 -22.00 15.37
CA SER A 66 -37.25 -22.43 14.86
C SER A 66 -36.16 -21.35 15.00
N ASP A 67 -36.51 -20.07 14.78
CA ASP A 67 -35.59 -18.95 15.02
C ASP A 67 -35.35 -18.74 16.52
N SER A 68 -36.40 -18.87 17.34
CA SER A 68 -36.29 -18.78 18.79
C SER A 68 -35.41 -19.89 19.36
N VAL A 69 -35.49 -21.10 18.82
CA VAL A 69 -34.56 -22.19 19.13
C VAL A 69 -33.14 -21.72 18.80
N LEU A 70 -32.82 -21.39 17.55
CA LEU A 70 -31.46 -20.98 17.16
C LEU A 70 -30.89 -19.83 18.01
N ARG A 71 -31.71 -18.81 18.34
CA ARG A 71 -31.30 -17.65 19.15
C ARG A 71 -31.11 -17.97 20.63
N ASN A 72 -31.99 -18.79 21.20
CA ASN A 72 -32.01 -19.05 22.64
C ASN A 72 -31.32 -20.36 23.03
N GLN A 73 -30.95 -21.17 22.05
CA GLN A 73 -30.34 -22.48 22.24
C GLN A 73 -29.05 -22.33 23.05
N PRO A 74 -28.98 -22.97 24.24
CA PRO A 74 -27.87 -22.79 25.17
C PRO A 74 -26.55 -23.31 24.60
N GLU A 75 -26.58 -24.27 23.67
CA GLU A 75 -25.35 -24.81 23.03
C GLU A 75 -24.69 -23.83 22.05
N PHE A 76 -25.43 -22.87 21.47
CA PHE A 76 -24.87 -21.83 20.59
C PHE A 76 -24.42 -20.58 21.31
N LYS A 77 -24.63 -20.49 22.63
CA LYS A 77 -24.04 -19.43 23.42
C LYS A 77 -22.56 -19.78 23.57
N ASN A 78 -21.71 -18.97 22.97
CA ASN A 78 -20.31 -18.87 23.38
C ASN A 78 -20.33 -18.84 24.92
N ASN A 79 -19.72 -19.82 25.59
CA ASN A 79 -19.68 -19.88 27.05
C ASN A 79 -19.46 -18.46 27.55
N LYS A 80 -20.18 -18.02 28.60
CA LYS A 80 -19.88 -16.75 29.27
C LYS A 80 -18.48 -16.85 29.88
N CYS A 81 -17.46 -16.82 29.03
CA CYS A 81 -16.09 -16.59 29.39
C CYS A 81 -16.14 -15.25 30.09
N ASN A 82 -15.60 -15.22 31.30
CA ASN A 82 -15.51 -14.01 32.08
C ASN A 82 -14.63 -13.05 31.26
N ILE A 83 -15.26 -12.15 30.51
CA ILE A 83 -14.60 -11.12 29.72
C ILE A 83 -13.97 -10.20 30.74
N ARG A 84 -12.78 -10.56 31.20
CA ARG A 84 -11.94 -9.60 31.90
C ARG A 84 -11.71 -8.50 30.88
N GLN A 85 -12.18 -7.30 31.17
CA GLN A 85 -11.88 -6.14 30.36
C GLN A 85 -10.38 -5.88 30.48
N GLN A 86 -9.60 -6.60 29.67
CA GLN A 86 -8.21 -6.30 29.43
C GLN A 86 -8.23 -5.01 28.63
N ALA A 87 -7.55 -3.98 29.14
CA ALA A 87 -7.29 -2.82 28.32
C ALA A 87 -6.62 -3.30 27.02
N ARG A 88 -6.96 -2.66 25.91
CA ARG A 88 -6.28 -2.92 24.64
C ARG A 88 -4.78 -2.72 24.89
N PRO A 89 -3.90 -3.58 24.33
CA PRO A 89 -2.46 -3.44 24.51
C PRO A 89 -1.91 -2.05 24.14
N PHE A 90 -2.64 -1.30 23.31
CA PHE A 90 -2.32 0.05 22.89
C PHE A 90 -3.47 0.99 23.23
N LEU A 91 -3.19 2.08 23.94
CA LEU A 91 -4.18 3.06 24.39
C LEU A 91 -4.72 3.93 23.22
N SER A 92 -3.86 4.19 22.22
CA SER A 92 -4.11 5.02 21.05
C SER A 92 -3.42 4.45 19.81
N VAL A 93 -3.65 5.09 18.66
CA VAL A 93 -3.00 4.73 17.41
C VAL A 93 -1.53 5.19 17.46
N PRO A 94 -0.54 4.32 17.18
CA PRO A 94 0.86 4.70 17.13
C PRO A 94 1.17 5.60 15.92
N TYR A 95 2.30 6.31 15.97
CA TYR A 95 2.76 7.14 14.85
C TYR A 95 2.98 6.28 13.59
N MET A 96 2.22 6.57 12.52
CA MET A 96 2.26 5.82 11.25
C MET A 96 3.13 6.47 10.16
N GLY A 97 3.99 7.44 10.49
CA GLY A 97 4.76 8.19 9.49
C GLY A 97 5.73 7.34 8.65
N GLY A 98 6.17 6.19 9.17
CA GLY A 98 7.02 5.23 8.44
C GLY A 98 6.28 4.39 7.39
N GLY A 99 4.94 4.44 7.38
CA GLY A 99 4.12 3.59 6.51
C GLY A 99 4.29 2.09 6.79
N ARG A 100 3.85 1.27 5.83
CA ARG A 100 3.93 -0.19 5.94
C ARG A 100 5.34 -0.75 5.74
N GLY A 101 6.22 0.00 5.06
CA GLY A 101 7.51 -0.49 4.58
C GLY A 101 7.40 -1.57 3.50
N ASN A 102 8.52 -1.90 2.86
CA ASN A 102 8.66 -3.06 1.99
C ASN A 102 9.79 -3.94 2.52
N ALA A 103 9.42 -5.05 3.17
CA ALA A 103 10.36 -5.94 3.84
C ALA A 103 11.38 -6.56 2.87
N GLU A 104 11.02 -6.82 1.61
CA GLU A 104 11.94 -7.40 0.63
C GLU A 104 13.05 -6.40 0.27
N VAL A 105 12.66 -5.16 -0.03
CA VAL A 105 13.61 -4.08 -0.36
C VAL A 105 14.48 -3.75 0.86
N GLU A 106 13.89 -3.67 2.04
CA GLU A 106 14.62 -3.38 3.27
C GLU A 106 15.65 -4.49 3.58
N THR A 107 15.27 -5.77 3.40
CA THR A 107 16.19 -6.90 3.56
C THR A 107 17.33 -6.82 2.56
N PHE A 108 17.05 -6.50 1.29
CA PHE A 108 18.07 -6.34 0.27
C PHE A 108 19.05 -5.20 0.60
N LEU A 109 18.57 -4.08 1.15
CA LEU A 109 19.40 -2.95 1.52
C LEU A 109 20.22 -3.21 2.81
N LEU A 110 19.61 -3.80 3.84
CA LEU A 110 20.26 -4.10 5.12
C LEU A 110 21.29 -5.23 5.02
N HIS A 111 21.03 -6.20 4.15
CA HIS A 111 21.86 -7.40 3.99
C HIS A 111 22.48 -7.47 2.60
N ALA A 112 22.66 -6.32 1.96
CA ALA A 112 23.40 -6.22 0.72
C ALA A 112 24.79 -6.83 0.89
N GLU A 113 25.21 -7.64 -0.08
CA GLU A 113 26.56 -8.16 -0.11
C GLU A 113 27.54 -7.00 -0.25
N GLN A 114 28.51 -6.91 0.66
CA GLN A 114 29.62 -5.99 0.48
C GLN A 114 30.51 -6.52 -0.65
N VAL A 115 30.32 -5.98 -1.86
CA VAL A 115 31.16 -6.31 -3.00
C VAL A 115 32.56 -5.73 -2.76
N ARG A 116 33.50 -6.58 -2.39
CA ARG A 116 34.94 -6.27 -2.42
C ARG A 116 35.48 -6.53 -3.82
N GLN A 117 35.00 -5.77 -4.80
CA GLN A 117 35.72 -5.70 -6.06
C GLN A 117 37.02 -4.94 -5.80
N GLY A 118 38.14 -5.58 -6.12
CA GLY A 118 39.41 -4.87 -6.20
C GLY A 118 39.27 -3.73 -7.19
N LYS A 119 39.97 -2.62 -6.93
CA LYS A 119 40.10 -1.52 -7.88
C LYS A 119 40.39 -2.14 -9.26
N GLU A 120 39.55 -1.83 -10.26
CA GLU A 120 39.81 -2.28 -11.61
C GLU A 120 41.23 -1.88 -12.00
N CYS A 121 41.92 -2.70 -12.79
CA CYS A 121 43.26 -2.39 -13.29
C CYS A 121 43.26 -1.19 -14.27
N GLY A 122 42.17 -0.43 -14.34
CA GLY A 122 42.07 0.84 -15.03
C GLY A 122 43.10 1.81 -14.47
N THR A 123 44.12 2.06 -15.28
CA THR A 123 45.34 2.82 -14.98
C THR A 123 45.13 4.33 -14.85
N VAL A 124 43.88 4.79 -14.84
CA VAL A 124 43.55 6.20 -15.03
C VAL A 124 44.03 7.03 -13.84
N SER A 125 43.96 6.53 -12.61
CA SER A 125 44.40 7.30 -11.42
C SER A 125 45.91 7.27 -11.18
N GLU A 126 46.67 6.40 -11.86
CA GLU A 126 48.12 6.24 -11.69
C GLU A 126 48.89 6.77 -12.91
N GLN A 127 48.19 7.20 -13.94
CA GLN A 127 48.77 7.85 -15.11
C GLN A 127 48.73 9.36 -14.95
N GLN A 128 49.82 10.01 -15.33
CA GLN A 128 49.84 11.46 -15.48
C GLN A 128 48.89 11.85 -16.62
N PHE A 129 47.93 12.72 -16.33
CA PHE A 129 47.11 13.32 -17.39
C PHE A 129 47.80 14.55 -17.94
N ASP A 130 47.77 14.67 -19.27
CA ASP A 130 48.21 15.90 -19.94
C ASP A 130 47.24 17.05 -19.57
N GLY A 131 47.79 18.22 -19.24
CA GLY A 131 47.02 19.40 -18.84
C GLY A 131 46.63 19.54 -17.36
N ILE A 132 47.04 18.64 -16.45
CA ILE A 132 46.89 18.87 -15.00
C ILE A 132 47.79 20.00 -14.51
N PHE A 133 48.98 20.11 -15.10
CA PHE A 133 49.93 21.16 -14.77
C PHE A 133 49.82 22.28 -15.78
N THR A 134 49.80 23.51 -15.29
CA THR A 134 49.98 24.68 -16.14
C THR A 134 51.39 24.64 -16.73
N PRO A 135 51.55 24.60 -18.07
CA PRO A 135 52.88 24.63 -18.67
C PRO A 135 53.58 25.92 -18.28
N MET A 136 54.89 25.87 -18.10
CA MET A 136 55.68 27.08 -17.90
C MET A 136 55.52 28.01 -19.11
N ILE A 137 55.54 29.32 -18.83
CA ILE A 137 55.61 30.35 -19.87
C ILE A 137 56.82 30.02 -20.77
N PRO A 138 56.67 29.96 -22.11
CA PRO A 138 57.73 29.51 -23.02
C PRO A 138 59.06 30.27 -22.81
N LEU A 139 58.96 31.58 -22.61
CA LEU A 139 60.12 32.44 -22.35
C LEU A 139 60.87 32.06 -21.07
N VAL A 140 60.16 31.66 -20.00
CA VAL A 140 60.77 31.21 -18.75
C VAL A 140 61.40 29.84 -18.91
N LYS A 141 60.73 28.94 -19.65
CA LYS A 141 61.21 27.58 -19.93
C LYS A 141 62.53 27.59 -20.71
N ASP A 142 62.60 28.42 -21.76
CA ASP A 142 63.75 28.44 -22.67
C ASP A 142 64.95 29.21 -22.12
N ASN A 143 64.70 30.17 -21.22
CA ASN A 143 65.75 31.01 -20.61
C ASN A 143 66.12 30.55 -19.20
N ILE A 144 65.19 30.67 -18.24
CA ILE A 144 65.48 30.56 -16.81
C ILE A 144 65.64 29.09 -16.41
N GLN A 145 64.77 28.19 -16.87
CA GLN A 145 64.79 26.77 -16.46
C GLN A 145 65.56 25.87 -17.44
N ASN A 146 66.20 26.44 -18.46
CA ASN A 146 66.99 25.69 -19.39
C ASN A 146 68.37 25.38 -18.78
N PRO A 147 68.72 24.09 -18.56
CA PRO A 147 69.98 23.72 -17.92
C PRO A 147 71.21 24.17 -18.72
N LYS A 148 71.07 24.39 -20.04
CA LYS A 148 72.15 24.96 -20.86
C LYS A 148 72.54 26.39 -20.44
N ASN A 149 71.64 27.13 -19.80
CA ASN A 149 71.90 28.50 -19.35
C ASN A 149 72.32 28.57 -17.87
N LEU A 150 72.04 27.53 -17.09
CA LEU A 150 72.31 27.50 -15.65
C LEU A 150 73.53 26.66 -15.28
N ILE A 151 73.73 25.53 -15.96
CA ILE A 151 74.70 24.51 -15.57
C ILE A 151 75.85 24.54 -16.59
N PRO A 152 77.07 24.96 -16.17
CA PRO A 152 78.21 25.08 -17.09
C PRO A 152 78.61 23.77 -17.78
N GLU A 153 78.45 22.63 -17.08
CA GLU A 153 78.73 21.28 -17.59
C GLU A 153 77.84 20.91 -18.77
N VAL A 154 76.60 21.41 -18.78
CA VAL A 154 75.61 21.17 -19.84
C VAL A 154 75.74 22.21 -20.94
N ALA A 155 76.14 23.44 -20.57
CA ALA A 155 76.34 24.56 -21.49
C ALA A 155 77.50 24.31 -22.46
N SER A 156 78.61 23.76 -21.96
CA SER A 156 79.81 23.51 -22.75
C SER A 156 80.30 22.07 -22.56
N PRO A 157 80.25 21.22 -23.60
CA PRO A 157 80.82 19.88 -23.52
C PRO A 157 82.33 19.98 -23.22
N GLY A 158 82.78 19.29 -22.17
CA GLY A 158 84.17 19.32 -21.71
C GLY A 158 84.47 20.34 -20.60
N TRP A 159 83.49 21.10 -20.11
CA TRP A 159 83.69 21.93 -18.92
C TRP A 159 83.83 21.06 -17.66
N ILE A 160 84.89 21.29 -16.88
CA ILE A 160 85.23 20.50 -15.68
C ILE A 160 85.24 21.44 -14.47
N ARG A 161 84.52 21.06 -13.40
CA ARG A 161 84.58 21.78 -12.12
C ARG A 161 85.99 21.73 -11.55
N GLY A 162 86.58 22.90 -11.30
CA GLY A 162 87.98 23.03 -10.89
C GLY A 162 88.95 23.31 -12.04
N GLY A 163 88.48 23.32 -13.28
CA GLY A 163 89.26 23.64 -14.47
C GLY A 163 90.23 22.53 -14.90
N LEU A 164 90.70 22.62 -16.14
CA LEU A 164 91.80 21.78 -16.60
C LEU A 164 93.13 22.49 -16.28
N PRO A 165 94.10 21.84 -15.62
CA PRO A 165 95.41 22.45 -15.40
C PRO A 165 96.06 22.82 -16.73
N SER A 166 96.56 24.05 -16.83
CA SER A 166 97.11 24.62 -18.07
C SER A 166 98.22 23.77 -18.70
N ARG A 167 99.01 23.07 -17.87
CA ARG A 167 100.06 22.15 -18.31
C ARG A 167 99.53 20.94 -19.07
N SER A 168 98.41 20.36 -18.60
CA SER A 168 97.77 19.23 -19.27
C SER A 168 97.07 19.67 -20.55
N TYR A 169 96.47 20.87 -20.55
CA TYR A 169 95.86 21.44 -21.75
C TYR A 169 96.87 21.60 -22.88
N ILE A 170 98.03 22.21 -22.59
CA ILE A 170 99.08 22.45 -23.60
C ILE A 170 99.66 21.13 -24.14
N ARG A 171 99.76 20.09 -23.29
CA ARG A 171 100.21 18.76 -23.71
C ARG A 171 99.24 18.15 -24.72
N ASP A 172 97.94 18.24 -24.46
CA ASP A 172 96.91 17.57 -25.28
C ASP A 172 96.54 18.38 -26.55
N VAL A 173 96.88 19.68 -26.63
CA VAL A 173 96.69 20.53 -27.84
C VAL A 173 97.83 20.40 -28.86
N ASN A 174 99.04 20.06 -28.41
CA ASN A 174 100.25 19.99 -29.26
C ASN A 174 100.58 18.57 -29.74
N CYS A 175 99.65 17.62 -29.61
CA CYS A 175 99.75 16.24 -30.09
C CYS A 175 98.57 15.97 -31.04
#